data_AF-A0A832YXT6-F1
#
_entry.id   AF-A0A832YXT6-F1
#
_cell.length_a   1.000
_cell.length_b   1.000
_cell.length_c   1.000
_cell.angle_alpha   90.00
_cell.angle_beta   90.00
_cell.angle_gamma   90.00
#
_symmetry.space_group_name_H-M   'P 1'
#
loop_
_entity.id
_entity.type
_entity.pdbx_description
1 polymer ?
#
loop_
_entity_poly.entity_id
_entity_poly.type
_entity_poly.pdbx_seq_one_letter_code
_entity_poly.pdbx_strand_id
1 'polypeptide(L)'
;MDTDKDDEKPSGGGKVMKSDPELSWNAKANELIEKALQYSADIAVILLLSAAEIAASAIIVCSKERKLRTNLCRLSTKKRLNRALSILRREGYVSHQEYLLIRRVLRDLRCIRNSMLHPICVERCSETDLSSAIGVVKRFIALADRYVVEKCRPSAAADSAIR
;
A
#
# COMPACT_ATOMS: atom_id res chain seq x y z
N MET A 1 56.85 33.68 3.07
CA MET A 1 55.78 33.67 4.11
C MET A 1 54.99 34.93 3.79
N ASP A 2 53.84 34.87 3.14
CA ASP A 2 52.69 34.02 3.43
C ASP A 2 51.98 33.52 2.15
N THR A 3 51.35 32.36 2.29
CA THR A 3 50.64 31.61 1.24
C THR A 3 49.21 32.09 1.12
N ASP A 4 48.82 32.62 -0.03
CA ASP A 4 47.40 32.76 -0.39
C ASP A 4 46.86 31.37 -0.74
N LYS A 5 45.96 30.89 0.12
CA LYS A 5 45.22 29.64 -0.06
C LYS A 5 43.96 29.94 -0.85
N ASP A 6 43.86 29.34 -2.03
CA ASP A 6 42.62 29.19 -2.78
C ASP A 6 41.66 28.29 -1.99
N ASP A 7 40.62 28.89 -1.39
CA ASP A 7 39.50 28.14 -0.84
C ASP A 7 38.58 27.70 -1.98
N GLU A 8 38.87 26.52 -2.52
CA GLU A 8 37.93 25.72 -3.30
C GLU A 8 36.63 25.53 -2.48
N LYS A 9 35.53 26.11 -2.96
CA LYS A 9 34.19 25.72 -2.53
C LYS A 9 33.95 24.27 -2.99
N PRO A 10 33.69 23.30 -2.08
CA PRO A 10 33.27 21.99 -2.52
C PRO A 10 31.86 22.08 -3.11
N SER A 11 31.78 22.02 -4.43
CA SER A 11 30.59 21.66 -5.19
C SER A 11 30.23 20.21 -4.86
N GLY A 12 29.56 20.03 -3.73
CA GLY A 12 29.09 18.74 -3.24
C GLY A 12 27.61 18.83 -2.92
N GLY A 13 26.80 19.28 -3.89
CA GLY A 13 25.35 19.09 -3.86
C GLY A 13 25.04 17.61 -3.96
N GLY A 14 25.29 16.88 -2.87
CA GLY A 14 24.81 15.53 -2.66
C GLY A 14 23.30 15.58 -2.82
N LYS A 15 22.84 15.23 -4.02
CA LYS A 15 21.44 15.08 -4.34
C LYS A 15 20.98 13.93 -3.46
N VAL A 16 20.47 14.26 -2.27
CA VAL A 16 19.78 13.34 -1.38
C VAL A 16 18.81 12.61 -2.29
N MET A 17 19.06 11.33 -2.54
CA MET A 17 18.13 10.47 -3.26
C MET A 17 16.88 10.49 -2.39
N LYS A 18 15.93 11.35 -2.74
CA LYS A 18 14.58 11.31 -2.20
C LYS A 18 14.09 9.94 -2.64
N SER A 19 14.10 8.99 -1.71
CA SER A 19 13.47 7.69 -1.91
C SER A 19 12.07 7.96 -2.44
N ASP A 20 11.73 7.37 -3.58
CA ASP A 20 10.44 7.60 -4.24
C ASP A 20 9.36 7.46 -3.18
N PRO A 21 8.61 8.53 -2.88
CA PRO A 21 7.66 8.51 -1.77
C PRO A 21 6.59 7.44 -1.96
N GLU A 22 6.41 6.90 -3.17
CA GLU A 22 5.46 5.83 -3.51
C GLU A 22 5.97 4.43 -3.12
N LEU A 23 7.29 4.18 -3.18
CA LEU A 23 7.91 2.93 -2.68
C LEU A 23 7.92 2.84 -1.16
N SER A 24 7.93 4.00 -0.50
CA SER A 24 7.81 4.11 0.96
C SER A 24 6.49 3.51 1.49
N TRP A 25 5.41 3.48 0.68
CA TRP A 25 4.08 3.10 1.19
C TRP A 25 3.98 1.59 1.37
N ASN A 26 4.40 0.80 0.38
CA ASN A 26 4.37 -0.66 0.51
C ASN A 26 5.43 -1.16 1.50
N ALA A 27 6.58 -0.49 1.60
CA ALA A 27 7.55 -0.74 2.67
C ALA A 27 6.91 -0.50 4.05
N LYS A 28 6.19 0.62 4.22
CA LYS A 28 5.45 0.91 5.45
C LYS A 28 4.34 -0.11 5.74
N ALA A 29 3.64 -0.57 4.71
CA ALA A 29 2.63 -1.62 4.85
C ALA A 29 3.26 -2.92 5.35
N ASN A 30 4.42 -3.34 4.83
CA ASN A 30 5.13 -4.53 5.29
C ASN A 30 5.63 -4.41 6.75
N GLU A 31 6.11 -3.24 7.16
CA GLU A 31 6.49 -2.97 8.56
C GLU A 31 5.31 -3.20 9.53
N LEU A 32 4.09 -2.84 9.12
CA LEU A 32 2.89 -3.08 9.92
C LEU A 32 2.54 -4.58 10.02
N ILE A 33 2.84 -5.37 8.98
CA ILE A 33 2.67 -6.83 9.04
C ILE A 33 3.64 -7.46 10.03
N GLU A 34 4.90 -7.03 10.03
CA GLU A 34 5.91 -7.51 10.99
C GLU A 34 5.51 -7.19 12.43
N LYS A 35 5.01 -5.97 12.66
CA LYS A 35 4.45 -5.58 13.96
C LYS A 35 3.24 -6.43 14.34
N ALA A 36 2.34 -6.74 13.41
CA ALA A 36 1.14 -7.53 13.69
C ALA A 36 1.48 -8.91 14.30
N LEU A 37 2.63 -9.49 13.98
CA LEU A 37 3.09 -10.77 14.54
C LEU A 37 3.52 -10.70 16.01
N GLN A 38 3.73 -9.50 16.54
CA GLN A 38 4.27 -9.26 17.90
C GLN A 38 3.19 -8.87 18.92
N TYR A 39 1.95 -8.61 18.46
CA TYR A 39 0.87 -8.10 19.32
C TYR A 39 -0.28 -9.12 19.46
N SER A 40 -1.24 -8.80 20.34
CA SER A 40 -2.48 -9.55 20.48
C SER A 40 -3.28 -9.59 19.17
N ALA A 41 -4.16 -10.59 19.04
CA ALA A 41 -4.98 -10.78 17.84
C ALA A 41 -5.77 -9.51 17.44
N ASP A 42 -6.32 -8.79 18.42
CA ASP A 42 -7.09 -7.56 18.19
C ASP A 42 -6.22 -6.46 17.56
N ILE A 43 -5.03 -6.23 18.11
CA ILE A 43 -4.08 -5.25 17.58
C ILE A 43 -3.57 -5.70 16.20
N ALA A 44 -3.31 -7.00 16.03
CA ALA A 44 -2.90 -7.57 14.75
C ALA A 44 -3.94 -7.28 13.65
N VAL A 45 -5.23 -7.43 13.93
CA VAL A 45 -6.31 -7.10 12.98
C VAL A 45 -6.28 -5.62 12.58
N ILE A 46 -6.08 -4.71 13.53
CA ILE A 46 -5.99 -3.26 13.25
C ILE A 46 -4.78 -2.97 12.36
N LEU A 47 -3.63 -3.58 12.64
CA LEU A 47 -2.38 -3.40 11.89
C LEU A 47 -2.48 -3.97 10.47
N LEU A 48 -3.07 -5.17 10.32
CA LEU A 48 -3.30 -5.81 9.02
C LEU A 48 -4.22 -4.97 8.13
N LEU A 49 -5.31 -4.46 8.69
CA LEU A 49 -6.23 -3.61 7.95
C LEU A 49 -5.57 -2.29 7.56
N SER A 50 -4.79 -1.69 8.45
CA SER A 50 -4.02 -0.47 8.16
C SER A 50 -2.99 -0.68 7.04
N ALA A 51 -2.27 -1.80 7.06
CA ALA A 51 -1.35 -2.19 5.99
C ALA A 51 -2.06 -2.30 4.63
N ALA A 52 -3.23 -2.95 4.60
CA ALA A 52 -4.05 -3.03 3.40
C ALA A 52 -4.55 -1.65 2.94
N GLU A 53 -4.90 -0.73 3.85
CA GLU A 53 -5.30 0.63 3.50
C GLU A 53 -4.17 1.45 2.88
N ILE A 54 -2.93 1.28 3.37
CA ILE A 54 -1.74 1.91 2.80
C ILE A 54 -1.50 1.39 1.37
N ALA A 55 -1.48 0.06 1.18
CA ALA A 55 -1.30 -0.55 -0.14
C ALA A 55 -2.41 -0.14 -1.12
N ALA A 56 -3.68 -0.12 -0.66
CA ALA A 56 -4.80 0.34 -1.46
C ALA A 56 -4.66 1.81 -1.89
N SER A 57 -4.09 2.65 -1.01
CA SER A 57 -3.85 4.04 -1.33
C SER A 57 -2.76 4.20 -2.38
N ALA A 58 -1.67 3.43 -2.28
CA ALA A 58 -0.60 3.41 -3.28
C ALA A 58 -1.13 3.03 -4.67
N ILE A 59 -1.97 1.98 -4.75
CA ILE A 59 -2.65 1.60 -6.01
C ILE A 59 -3.48 2.77 -6.56
N ILE A 60 -4.29 3.43 -5.72
CA ILE A 60 -5.16 4.52 -6.18
C ILE A 60 -4.33 5.70 -6.70
N VAL A 61 -3.26 6.09 -5.98
CA VAL A 61 -2.34 7.15 -6.38
C VAL A 61 -1.71 6.86 -7.74
N CYS A 62 -1.27 5.63 -7.98
CA CYS A 62 -0.67 5.22 -9.25
C CYS A 62 -1.68 4.94 -10.38
N SER A 63 -2.96 4.76 -10.05
CA SER A 63 -3.99 4.51 -11.07
C SER A 63 -4.33 5.74 -11.88
N LYS A 64 -4.92 5.57 -13.06
CA LYS A 64 -5.41 6.67 -13.93
C LYS A 64 -6.66 7.39 -13.40
N GLU A 65 -7.17 7.02 -12.22
CA GLU A 65 -8.45 7.47 -11.68
C GLU A 65 -8.35 8.83 -10.94
N ARG A 66 -8.27 9.93 -11.69
CA ARG A 66 -8.10 11.30 -11.14
C ARG A 66 -9.07 11.64 -10.00
N LYS A 67 -10.36 11.28 -10.13
CA LYS A 67 -11.38 11.53 -9.10
C LYS A 67 -11.11 10.78 -7.79
N LEU A 68 -10.54 9.58 -7.86
CA LEU A 68 -10.20 8.79 -6.67
C LEU A 68 -8.97 9.36 -5.98
N ARG A 69 -7.93 9.74 -6.73
CA ARG A 69 -6.71 10.36 -6.19
C ARG A 69 -7.01 11.65 -5.43
N THR A 70 -7.80 12.53 -6.03
CA THR A 70 -8.18 13.82 -5.43
C THR A 70 -9.02 13.69 -4.17
N ASN A 71 -9.77 12.58 -4.03
CA ASN A 71 -10.62 12.34 -2.85
C ASN A 71 -10.05 11.28 -1.90
N LEU A 72 -8.79 10.88 -2.06
CA LEU A 72 -8.21 9.71 -1.38
C LEU A 72 -8.40 9.74 0.15
N CYS A 73 -8.12 10.89 0.76
CA CYS A 73 -8.25 11.10 2.20
C CYS A 73 -9.72 11.07 2.69
N ARG A 74 -10.68 11.33 1.80
CA ARG A 74 -12.12 11.32 2.10
C ARG A 74 -12.77 9.96 1.82
N LEU A 75 -12.05 9.00 1.23
CA LEU A 75 -12.59 7.67 1.00
C LEU A 75 -12.63 6.90 2.31
N SER A 76 -13.81 6.35 2.64
CA SER A 76 -13.91 5.37 3.73
C SER A 76 -13.05 4.13 3.44
N THR A 77 -12.58 3.46 4.50
CA THR A 77 -11.81 2.20 4.41
C THR A 77 -12.44 1.20 3.44
N LYS A 78 -13.75 0.95 3.56
CA LYS A 78 -14.50 0.07 2.64
C LYS A 78 -14.37 0.51 1.18
N LYS A 79 -14.56 1.80 0.89
CA LYS A 79 -14.53 2.34 -0.48
C LYS A 79 -13.12 2.30 -1.04
N ARG A 80 -12.11 2.65 -0.23
CA ARG A 80 -10.69 2.63 -0.60
C ARG A 80 -10.24 1.22 -1.02
N LEU A 81 -10.44 0.23 -0.15
CA LEU A 81 -10.07 -1.17 -0.41
C LEU A 81 -10.78 -1.73 -1.65
N ASN A 82 -12.11 -1.53 -1.75
CA ASN A 82 -12.88 -2.01 -2.88
C ASN A 82 -12.43 -1.40 -4.21
N ARG A 83 -12.10 -0.10 -4.22
CA ARG A 83 -11.65 0.59 -5.44
C ARG A 83 -10.27 0.12 -5.86
N ALA A 84 -9.32 0.02 -4.95
CA ALA A 84 -7.98 -0.51 -5.23
C ALA A 84 -8.04 -1.94 -5.81
N LEU A 85 -8.81 -2.82 -5.18
CA LEU A 85 -8.95 -4.20 -5.65
C LEU A 85 -9.66 -4.28 -7.03
N SER A 86 -10.63 -3.39 -7.28
CA SER A 86 -11.28 -3.30 -8.59
C SER A 86 -10.34 -2.80 -9.68
N ILE A 87 -9.44 -1.86 -9.36
CA ILE A 87 -8.38 -1.40 -10.26
C ILE A 87 -7.48 -2.57 -10.64
N LEU A 88 -6.94 -3.29 -9.64
CA LEU A 88 -6.07 -4.45 -9.89
C LEU A 88 -6.75 -5.52 -10.76
N ARG A 89 -8.03 -5.83 -10.49
CA ARG A 89 -8.78 -6.82 -11.27
C ARG A 89 -9.03 -6.38 -12.71
N ARG A 90 -9.40 -5.10 -12.91
CA ARG A 90 -9.65 -4.53 -14.24
C ARG A 90 -8.38 -4.50 -15.08
N GLU A 91 -7.25 -4.22 -14.46
CA GLU A 91 -5.95 -4.12 -15.12
C GLU A 91 -5.21 -5.47 -15.21
N GLY A 92 -5.87 -6.58 -14.85
CA GLY A 92 -5.34 -7.93 -15.06
C GLY A 92 -4.30 -8.39 -14.04
N TYR A 93 -4.09 -7.67 -12.94
CA TYR A 93 -3.12 -8.07 -11.91
C TYR A 93 -3.59 -9.24 -11.06
N VAL A 94 -4.91 -9.45 -11.01
CA VAL A 94 -5.58 -10.38 -10.09
C VAL A 94 -6.61 -11.19 -10.85
N SER A 95 -6.61 -12.51 -10.65
CA SER A 95 -7.62 -13.41 -11.24
C SER A 95 -8.99 -13.22 -10.59
N HIS A 96 -10.06 -13.76 -11.17
CA HIS A 96 -11.39 -13.65 -10.54
C HIS A 96 -11.47 -14.34 -9.17
N GLN A 97 -10.88 -15.54 -9.04
CA GLN A 97 -10.86 -16.28 -7.78
C GLN A 97 -10.05 -15.55 -6.71
N GLU A 98 -8.89 -15.03 -7.08
CA GLU A 98 -8.02 -14.26 -6.19
C GLU A 98 -8.69 -12.95 -5.74
N TYR A 99 -9.43 -12.29 -6.64
CA TYR A 99 -10.24 -11.12 -6.32
C TYR A 99 -11.27 -11.45 -5.23
N LEU A 100 -12.00 -12.56 -5.36
CA LEU A 100 -13.01 -12.96 -4.37
C LEU A 100 -12.36 -13.29 -3.02
N LEU A 101 -11.23 -13.98 -3.03
CA LEU A 101 -10.48 -14.33 -1.81
C LEU A 101 -10.01 -13.08 -1.07
N ILE A 102 -9.29 -12.17 -1.75
CA ILE A 102 -8.78 -10.94 -1.15
C ILE A 102 -9.94 -10.08 -0.66
N ARG A 103 -11.00 -9.94 -1.46
CA ARG A 103 -12.19 -9.16 -1.07
C ARG A 103 -12.85 -9.70 0.19
N ARG A 104 -12.97 -11.02 0.32
CA ARG A 104 -13.53 -11.68 1.50
C ARG A 104 -12.69 -11.37 2.73
N VAL A 105 -11.39 -11.65 2.70
CA VAL A 105 -10.50 -11.42 3.86
C VAL A 105 -10.47 -9.94 4.27
N LEU A 106 -10.36 -9.01 3.32
CA LEU A 106 -10.37 -7.57 3.63
C LEU A 106 -11.71 -7.10 4.23
N ARG A 107 -12.83 -7.69 3.79
CA ARG A 107 -14.14 -7.44 4.39
C ARG A 107 -14.19 -7.96 5.82
N ASP A 108 -13.68 -9.16 6.05
CA ASP A 108 -13.76 -9.82 7.35
C ASP A 108 -12.86 -9.11 8.37
N LEU A 109 -11.62 -8.74 7.99
CA LEU A 109 -10.75 -7.88 8.80
C LEU A 109 -11.42 -6.55 9.17
N ARG A 110 -12.12 -5.91 8.23
CA ARG A 110 -12.89 -4.69 8.51
C ARG A 110 -14.05 -4.96 9.48
N CYS A 111 -14.75 -6.07 9.31
CA CYS A 111 -15.84 -6.45 10.20
C CYS A 111 -15.34 -6.64 11.63
N ILE A 112 -14.30 -7.47 11.82
CA ILE A 112 -13.67 -7.74 13.12
C ILE A 112 -13.16 -6.42 13.73
N ARG A 113 -12.49 -5.57 12.95
CA ARG A 113 -12.06 -4.25 13.42
C ARG A 113 -13.23 -3.38 13.89
N ASN A 114 -14.33 -3.39 13.16
CA ASN A 114 -15.50 -2.59 13.53
C ASN A 114 -16.25 -3.16 14.74
N SER A 115 -16.31 -4.48 14.92
CA SER A 115 -16.93 -5.09 16.11
C SER A 115 -16.16 -4.78 17.39
N MET A 116 -14.83 -4.65 17.30
CA MET A 116 -14.00 -4.19 18.42
C MET A 116 -14.26 -2.72 18.78
N LEU A 117 -14.54 -1.86 17.79
CA LEU A 117 -14.76 -0.42 17.98
C LEU A 117 -16.21 -0.07 18.32
N HIS A 118 -17.16 -0.92 17.94
CA HIS A 118 -18.59 -0.67 18.06
C HIS A 118 -19.29 -1.90 18.66
N PRO A 119 -19.68 -1.86 19.95
CA PRO A 119 -20.37 -2.97 20.62
C PRO A 119 -21.71 -3.35 19.95
N ILE A 120 -22.30 -2.45 19.18
CA ILE A 120 -23.58 -2.62 18.46
C ILE A 120 -23.35 -3.04 16.99
N CYS A 121 -22.16 -3.54 16.65
CA CYS A 121 -21.92 -4.03 15.30
C CYS A 121 -22.79 -5.27 15.02
N VAL A 122 -23.86 -5.08 14.23
CA VAL A 122 -24.80 -6.14 13.84
C VAL A 122 -24.28 -7.00 12.67
N GLU A 123 -23.09 -6.70 12.14
CA GLU A 123 -22.49 -7.52 11.08
C GLU A 123 -22.00 -8.84 11.67
N ARG A 124 -22.51 -9.98 11.18
CA ARG A 124 -21.93 -11.29 11.47
C ARG A 124 -20.55 -11.38 10.80
N CYS A 125 -19.50 -11.15 11.59
CA CYS A 125 -18.13 -11.34 11.12
C CYS A 125 -17.85 -12.84 11.01
N SER A 126 -17.36 -13.29 9.87
CA SER A 126 -16.88 -14.65 9.73
C SER A 126 -15.60 -14.83 10.54
N GLU A 127 -15.48 -15.99 11.18
CA GLU A 127 -14.21 -16.43 11.75
C GLU A 127 -13.16 -16.44 10.65
N THR A 128 -12.12 -15.63 10.83
CA THR A 128 -11.00 -15.55 9.90
C THR A 128 -9.76 -15.93 10.67
N ASP A 129 -9.14 -17.03 10.28
CA ASP A 129 -7.84 -17.42 10.80
C ASP A 129 -6.81 -16.31 10.52
N LEU A 130 -6.14 -15.85 11.57
CA LEU A 130 -5.23 -14.71 11.51
C LEU A 130 -4.02 -15.00 10.63
N SER A 131 -3.51 -16.24 10.66
CA SER A 131 -2.39 -16.68 9.82
C SER A 131 -2.76 -16.60 8.33
N SER A 132 -3.93 -17.13 7.97
CA SER A 132 -4.49 -17.03 6.63
C SER A 132 -4.73 -15.58 6.20
N ALA A 133 -5.21 -14.72 7.11
CA ALA A 133 -5.40 -13.30 6.83
C ALA A 133 -4.08 -12.59 6.53
N ILE A 134 -3.02 -12.84 7.32
CA ILE A 134 -1.67 -12.31 7.09
C ILE A 134 -1.19 -12.70 5.69
N GLY A 135 -1.32 -13.97 5.30
CA GLY A 135 -0.91 -14.45 3.97
C GLY A 135 -1.63 -13.72 2.83
N VAL A 136 -2.94 -13.51 2.96
CA VAL A 136 -3.74 -12.80 1.95
C VAL A 136 -3.41 -11.30 1.90
N VAL A 137 -3.17 -10.65 3.05
CA VAL A 137 -2.76 -9.25 3.08
C VAL A 137 -1.35 -9.06 2.50
N LYS A 138 -0.38 -9.92 2.83
CA LYS A 138 0.96 -9.92 2.21
C LYS A 138 0.86 -10.06 0.69
N ARG A 139 0.01 -10.96 0.20
CA ARG A 139 -0.24 -11.13 -1.23
C ARG A 139 -0.84 -9.87 -1.86
N PHE A 140 -1.81 -9.24 -1.20
CA PHE A 140 -2.38 -7.97 -1.67
C PHE A 140 -1.33 -6.84 -1.74
N ILE A 141 -0.43 -6.75 -0.76
CA ILE A 141 0.68 -5.79 -0.77
C ILE A 141 1.65 -6.08 -1.92
N ALA A 142 2.01 -7.35 -2.16
CA ALA A 142 2.89 -7.71 -3.28
C ALA A 142 2.28 -7.36 -4.65
N LEU A 143 0.96 -7.54 -4.80
CA LEU A 143 0.24 -7.12 -6.01
C LEU A 143 0.21 -5.59 -6.16
N ALA A 144 0.02 -4.87 -5.06
CA ALA A 144 0.11 -3.41 -5.04
C ALA A 144 1.50 -2.94 -5.46
N ASP A 145 2.55 -3.61 -4.99
CA ASP A 145 3.94 -3.29 -5.31
C ASP A 145 4.24 -3.47 -6.80
N ARG A 146 3.87 -4.64 -7.35
CA ARG A 146 3.99 -4.87 -8.79
C ARG A 146 3.25 -3.81 -9.61
N TYR A 147 2.03 -3.45 -9.20
CA TYR A 147 1.25 -2.41 -9.86
C TYR A 147 1.93 -1.04 -9.81
N VAL A 148 2.40 -0.62 -8.64
CA VAL A 148 3.06 0.68 -8.43
C VAL A 148 4.34 0.76 -9.25
N VAL A 149 5.18 -0.27 -9.21
CA VAL A 149 6.40 -0.33 -10.02
C VAL A 149 6.09 -0.19 -11.50
N GLU A 150 5.11 -0.93 -12.03
CA GLU A 150 4.81 -0.89 -13.46
C GLU A 150 4.10 0.39 -13.93
N LYS A 151 3.26 1.01 -13.08
CA LYS A 151 2.42 2.15 -13.48
C LYS A 151 2.99 3.52 -13.12
N CYS A 152 3.73 3.60 -12.02
CA CYS A 152 4.34 4.85 -11.56
C CYS A 152 5.82 4.98 -11.95
N ARG A 153 6.51 3.87 -12.29
CA ARG A 153 7.82 3.92 -12.93
C ARG A 153 7.70 3.47 -14.38
N PRO A 154 7.41 4.37 -15.33
CA PRO A 154 7.78 4.07 -16.71
C PRO A 154 9.29 3.87 -16.73
N SER A 155 9.71 2.68 -17.13
CA SER A 155 11.12 2.35 -17.36
C SER A 155 11.80 3.47 -18.16
N ALA A 156 12.97 3.93 -17.70
CA ALA A 156 13.85 4.82 -18.44
C ALA A 156 14.24 4.28 -19.84
N ALA A 157 13.95 3.00 -20.14
CA ALA A 157 14.10 2.42 -21.47
C ALA A 157 13.07 2.93 -22.50
N ALA A 158 11.98 3.58 -22.07
CA ALA A 158 11.05 4.24 -23.00
C ALA A 158 11.63 5.55 -23.56
N ASP A 159 12.55 6.20 -22.84
CA ASP A 159 13.19 7.44 -23.28
C ASP A 159 14.45 7.19 -24.15
N SER A 160 15.03 5.99 -24.12
CA SER A 160 16.16 5.62 -24.99
C SER A 160 15.75 5.16 -26.39
N ALA A 161 14.44 4.94 -26.64
CA ALA A 161 13.91 4.57 -27.95
C ALA A 161 13.48 5.79 -28.79
N ILE A 162 13.67 7.01 -28.28
CA ILE A 162 13.31 8.29 -28.93
C ILE A 162 14.58 9.09 -29.32
N ARG A 163 15.78 8.47 -29.29
CA ARG A 163 17.01 9.11 -29.79
C ARG A 163 17.66 8.32 -30.90
#